data_AF-A0A7W0CUE9-F1
#
_entry.id   AF-A0A7W0CUE9-F1
#
_cell.length_a   1.000
_cell.length_b   1.000
_cell.length_c   1.000
_cell.angle_alpha   90.00
_cell.angle_beta   90.00
_cell.angle_gamma   90.00
#
_symmetry.space_group_name_H-M   'P 1'
#
loop_
_entity.id
_entity.type
_entity.pdbx_description
1 polymer ?
#
loop_
_entity_poly.entity_id
_entity_poly.type
_entity_poly.pdbx_seq_one_letter_code
_entity_poly.pdbx_strand_id
1 'polypeptide(L)'
;MAHYSKLDKIVIDAPSETHDDELAFWQSAVGKEFQHFEQHPEYHGVRVHGLGVLVQHLGEGPAKVHLDFHTDNVEAEVTRLEKLGATRVQDVGGLWWIMRDPAGLLFCVIGEQPGRLDDSNATLWE
;
A
#
# COMPACT_ATOMS: atom_id res chain seq x y z
N MET A 1 -9.34 18.95 -7.21
CA MET A 1 -9.20 19.38 -5.80
C MET A 1 -7.76 19.12 -5.50
N ALA A 2 -7.01 20.17 -5.18
CA ALA A 2 -5.58 20.05 -5.01
C ALA A 2 -5.24 19.09 -3.86
N HIS A 3 -4.32 18.17 -4.08
CA HIS A 3 -3.90 17.16 -3.11
C HIS A 3 -2.54 16.57 -3.48
N TYR A 4 -1.84 16.01 -2.51
CA TYR A 4 -0.60 15.29 -2.73
C TYR A 4 -0.84 13.79 -2.73
N SER A 5 -0.18 13.07 -3.64
CA SER A 5 -0.06 11.61 -3.54
C SER A 5 1.31 11.08 -3.94
N LYS A 6 1.65 9.89 -3.44
CA LYS A 6 2.83 9.14 -3.85
C LYS A 6 2.56 7.64 -3.84
N LEU A 7 3.26 6.92 -4.70
CA LEU A 7 3.42 5.47 -4.54
C LEU A 7 4.38 5.23 -3.36
N ASP A 8 3.88 4.69 -2.25
CA ASP A 8 4.64 4.63 -1.00
C ASP A 8 5.14 3.22 -0.67
N LYS A 9 4.35 2.18 -0.96
CA LYS A 9 4.65 0.83 -0.52
C LYS A 9 4.38 -0.23 -1.59
N ILE A 10 5.18 -1.29 -1.48
CA ILE A 10 4.93 -2.60 -2.08
C ILE A 10 4.56 -3.53 -0.93
N VAL A 11 3.44 -4.22 -1.06
CA VAL A 11 2.92 -5.13 -0.04
C VAL A 11 2.88 -6.53 -0.62
N ILE A 12 3.60 -7.45 0.02
CA ILE A 12 3.63 -8.88 -0.27
C ILE A 12 2.62 -9.56 0.64
N ASP A 13 1.54 -10.05 0.06
CA ASP A 13 0.45 -10.67 0.79
C ASP A 13 0.64 -12.18 0.82
N ALA A 14 0.69 -12.77 2.00
CA ALA A 14 0.88 -14.21 2.19
C ALA A 14 -0.25 -14.83 3.04
N PRO A 15 -0.78 -16.01 2.65
CA PRO A 15 -1.71 -16.75 3.48
C PRO A 15 -1.00 -17.33 4.72
N SER A 16 -1.77 -17.63 5.76
CA SER A 16 -1.23 -18.08 7.06
C SER A 16 -0.26 -19.25 6.95
N GLU A 17 -0.53 -20.18 6.02
CA GLU A 17 0.24 -21.39 5.81
C GLU A 17 1.67 -21.16 5.28
N THR A 18 1.94 -20.02 4.64
CA THR A 18 3.25 -19.71 4.04
C THR A 18 3.83 -18.38 4.52
N HIS A 19 3.12 -17.65 5.38
CA HIS A 19 3.52 -16.31 5.81
C HIS A 19 4.92 -16.26 6.43
N ASP A 20 5.23 -17.19 7.34
CA ASP A 20 6.52 -17.16 8.05
C ASP A 20 7.71 -17.49 7.11
N ASP A 21 7.50 -18.41 6.17
CA ASP A 21 8.48 -18.73 5.13
C ASP A 21 8.69 -17.55 4.16
N GLU A 22 7.60 -16.89 3.77
CA GLU A 22 7.62 -15.71 2.89
C GLU A 22 8.33 -14.53 3.58
N LEU A 23 8.03 -14.30 4.87
CA LEU A 23 8.71 -13.28 5.68
C LEU A 23 10.21 -13.57 5.80
N ALA A 24 10.60 -14.80 6.09
CA ALA A 24 12.01 -15.19 6.18
C ALA A 24 12.73 -15.01 4.83
N PHE A 25 12.07 -15.37 3.74
CA PHE A 25 12.59 -15.16 2.39
C PHE A 25 12.82 -13.68 2.09
N TRP A 26 11.81 -12.81 2.28
CA TRP A 26 11.94 -11.39 1.92
C TRP A 26 12.91 -10.62 2.81
N GLN A 27 13.00 -10.95 4.10
CA GLN A 27 14.05 -10.39 4.96
C GLN A 27 15.44 -10.73 4.43
N SER A 28 15.64 -11.98 4.01
CA SER A 28 16.91 -12.44 3.44
C SER A 28 17.19 -11.83 2.06
N ALA A 29 16.18 -11.74 1.20
CA ALA A 29 16.29 -11.19 -0.15
C ALA A 29 16.59 -9.69 -0.14
N VAL A 30 15.98 -8.94 0.78
CA VAL A 30 16.25 -7.51 1.01
C VAL A 30 17.55 -7.31 1.82
N GLY A 31 17.99 -8.33 2.55
CA GLY A 31 19.16 -8.27 3.43
C GLY A 31 18.92 -7.39 4.67
N LYS A 32 17.67 -7.32 5.15
CA LYS A 32 17.27 -6.53 6.32
C LYS A 32 16.20 -7.26 7.12
N GLU A 33 16.23 -7.08 8.44
CA GLU A 33 15.15 -7.49 9.32
C GLU A 33 13.95 -6.55 9.13
N PHE A 34 12.74 -7.12 9.14
CA PHE A 34 11.50 -6.38 8.98
C PHE A 34 10.89 -6.14 10.36
N GLN A 35 10.53 -4.90 10.64
CA GLN A 35 9.88 -4.54 11.89
C GLN A 35 8.44 -5.07 11.91
N HIS A 36 8.06 -5.76 12.98
CA HIS A 36 6.66 -6.08 13.26
C HIS A 36 5.93 -4.85 13.81
N PHE A 37 4.78 -4.49 13.24
CA PHE A 37 4.04 -3.29 13.66
C PHE A 37 2.98 -3.63 14.71
N GLU A 38 3.15 -3.15 15.95
CA GLU A 38 2.21 -3.45 17.04
C GLU A 38 0.77 -2.99 16.77
N GLN A 39 0.60 -1.85 16.09
CA GLN A 39 -0.74 -1.30 15.77
C GLN A 39 -1.42 -2.02 14.61
N HIS A 40 -0.63 -2.68 13.76
CA HIS A 40 -1.09 -3.43 12.59
C HIS A 40 -0.32 -4.76 12.54
N PRO A 41 -0.63 -5.69 13.48
CA PRO A 41 0.18 -6.88 13.72
C PRO A 41 0.17 -7.87 12.57
N GLU A 42 -0.68 -7.67 11.57
CA GLU A 42 -0.65 -8.40 10.31
C GLU A 42 0.55 -8.02 9.42
N TYR A 43 1.29 -6.95 9.73
CA TYR A 43 2.39 -6.48 8.88
C TYR A 43 3.77 -6.56 9.53
N HIS A 44 4.74 -6.97 8.72
CA HIS A 44 6.16 -6.77 8.92
C HIS A 44 6.70 -5.85 7.83
N GLY A 45 7.60 -4.92 8.13
CA GLY A 45 8.07 -3.98 7.12
C GLY A 45 9.42 -3.33 7.32
N VAL A 46 9.97 -2.83 6.22
CA VAL A 46 11.19 -2.01 6.20
C VAL A 46 11.15 -0.96 5.09
N ARG A 47 11.91 0.13 5.25
CA ARG A 47 12.15 1.10 4.16
C ARG A 47 13.37 0.72 3.33
N VAL A 48 13.19 0.68 2.02
CA VAL A 48 14.22 0.40 1.01
C VAL A 48 14.19 1.54 -0.01
N HIS A 49 15.22 2.38 -0.02
CA HIS A 49 15.34 3.52 -0.95
C HIS A 49 14.10 4.42 -1.02
N GLY A 50 13.45 4.65 0.12
CA GLY A 50 12.24 5.48 0.24
C GLY A 50 10.92 4.72 0.11
N LEU A 51 10.91 3.53 -0.50
CA LEU A 51 9.73 2.67 -0.58
C LEU A 51 9.57 1.81 0.69
N GLY A 52 8.34 1.65 1.15
CA GLY A 52 7.99 0.62 2.12
C GLY A 52 7.93 -0.73 1.42
N VAL A 53 8.58 -1.74 1.97
CA VAL A 53 8.38 -3.14 1.58
C VAL A 53 7.76 -3.83 2.78
N LEU A 54 6.54 -4.31 2.61
CA LEU A 54 5.76 -4.97 3.66
C LEU A 54 5.50 -6.43 3.31
N VAL A 55 5.48 -7.30 4.31
CA VAL A 55 4.86 -8.63 4.23
C VAL A 55 3.61 -8.60 5.11
N GLN A 56 2.46 -8.89 4.51
CA GLN A 56 1.15 -8.92 5.16
C GLN A 56 0.67 -10.37 5.34
N HIS A 57 0.21 -10.68 6.55
CA HIS A 57 -0.50 -11.90 6.87
C HIS A 57 -1.99 -11.77 6.49
N LEU A 58 -2.41 -12.42 5.40
CA LEU A 58 -3.79 -12.35 4.91
C LEU A 58 -4.81 -13.14 5.76
N GLY A 59 -4.35 -14.13 6.52
CA GLY A 59 -5.24 -15.18 7.02
C GLY A 59 -5.51 -16.19 5.91
N GLU A 60 -6.50 -15.91 5.07
CA GLU A 60 -6.93 -16.76 3.95
C GLU A 60 -6.83 -16.03 2.60
N GLY A 61 -6.74 -16.80 1.51
CA GLY A 61 -6.71 -16.30 0.14
C GLY A 61 -5.38 -16.51 -0.57
N PRO A 62 -5.29 -16.19 -1.88
CA PRO A 62 -4.08 -16.40 -2.64
C PRO A 62 -3.00 -15.37 -2.31
N ALA A 63 -1.74 -15.81 -2.32
CA ALA A 63 -0.60 -14.91 -2.27
C ALA A 63 -0.61 -13.96 -3.47
N LYS A 64 -0.26 -12.69 -3.22
CA LYS A 64 -0.22 -11.66 -4.26
C LYS A 64 0.70 -10.51 -3.83
N VAL A 65 0.96 -9.59 -4.75
CA VAL A 65 1.64 -8.33 -4.45
C VAL A 65 0.71 -7.20 -4.86
N HIS A 66 0.59 -6.18 -4.02
CA HIS A 66 -0.12 -4.96 -4.35
C HIS A 66 0.69 -3.72 -4.00
N LEU A 67 0.24 -2.59 -4.54
CA LEU A 67 0.85 -1.28 -4.37
C LEU A 67 -0.04 -0.40 -3.49
N ASP A 68 0.58 0.43 -2.66
CA ASP A 68 -0.11 1.46 -1.88
C ASP A 68 0.23 2.85 -2.40
N PHE A 69 -0.81 3.57 -2.83
CA PHE A 69 -0.75 5.03 -2.91
C PHE A 69 -1.09 5.62 -1.55
N HIS A 70 -0.26 6.54 -1.09
CA HIS A 70 -0.54 7.37 0.07
C HIS A 70 -0.91 8.78 -0.40
N THR A 71 -1.96 9.35 0.16
CA THR A 71 -2.50 10.66 -0.23
C THR A 71 -3.02 11.42 0.97
N ASP A 72 -2.92 12.75 0.94
CA ASP A 72 -3.55 13.61 1.95
C ASP A 72 -5.05 13.83 1.70
N ASN A 73 -5.57 13.33 0.57
CA ASN A 73 -6.98 13.34 0.22
C ASN A 73 -7.38 12.08 -0.58
N VAL A 74 -7.93 11.09 0.13
CA VAL A 74 -8.31 9.78 -0.44
C VAL A 74 -9.33 9.93 -1.57
N GLU A 75 -10.43 10.64 -1.35
CA GLU A 75 -11.50 10.77 -2.36
C GLU A 75 -11.05 11.55 -3.59
N ALA A 76 -10.20 12.58 -3.42
CA ALA A 76 -9.63 13.31 -4.56
C ALA A 76 -8.70 12.41 -5.39
N GLU A 77 -7.86 11.60 -4.75
CA GLU A 77 -6.94 10.70 -5.45
C GLU A 77 -7.69 9.55 -6.14
N VAL A 78 -8.67 8.94 -5.46
CA VAL A 78 -9.54 7.92 -6.06
C VAL A 78 -10.25 8.49 -7.30
N THR A 79 -10.84 9.68 -7.19
CA THR A 79 -11.50 10.35 -8.32
C THR A 79 -10.52 10.64 -9.47
N ARG A 80 -9.27 11.02 -9.17
CA ARG A 80 -8.23 11.24 -10.19
C ARG A 80 -7.89 9.93 -10.90
N LEU A 81 -7.72 8.84 -10.15
CA LEU A 81 -7.39 7.53 -10.70
C LEU A 81 -8.54 6.93 -11.52
N GLU A 82 -9.80 7.15 -11.12
CA GLU A 82 -10.98 6.77 -11.92
C GLU A 82 -10.98 7.46 -13.30
N LYS A 83 -10.59 8.73 -13.37
CA LYS A 83 -10.44 9.45 -14.66
C LYS A 83 -9.35 8.86 -15.55
N LEU A 84 -8.39 8.13 -14.99
CA LEU A 84 -7.35 7.40 -15.72
C LEU A 84 -7.77 5.97 -16.10
N GLY A 85 -8.97 5.54 -15.71
CA GLY A 85 -9.54 4.24 -16.04
C GLY A 85 -9.51 3.20 -14.91
N ALA A 86 -9.08 3.58 -13.70
CA ALA A 86 -9.22 2.70 -12.55
C ALA A 86 -10.69 2.60 -12.10
N THR A 87 -11.03 1.55 -11.34
CA THR A 87 -12.37 1.37 -10.76
C THR A 87 -12.29 1.07 -9.26
N ARG A 88 -13.24 1.59 -8.48
CA ARG A 88 -13.41 1.24 -7.06
C ARG A 88 -13.80 -0.23 -6.93
N VAL A 89 -13.14 -0.95 -6.01
CA VAL A 89 -13.46 -2.35 -5.71
C VAL A 89 -14.10 -2.48 -4.35
N GLN A 90 -13.49 -1.87 -3.32
CA GLN A 90 -13.97 -2.00 -1.95
C GLN A 90 -13.54 -0.80 -1.09
N ASP A 91 -14.49 -0.27 -0.32
CA ASP A 91 -14.23 0.64 0.79
C ASP A 91 -13.91 -0.18 2.03
N VAL A 92 -12.74 0.04 2.63
CA VAL A 92 -12.33 -0.64 3.86
C VAL A 92 -12.54 0.28 5.05
N GLY A 93 -13.79 0.31 5.52
CA GLY A 93 -14.17 0.98 6.76
C GLY A 93 -14.09 2.51 6.72
N GLY A 94 -14.12 3.13 5.54
CA GLY A 94 -13.98 4.57 5.35
C GLY A 94 -12.55 5.08 5.54
N LEU A 95 -11.57 4.19 5.64
CA LEU A 95 -10.17 4.53 5.92
C LEU A 95 -9.32 4.54 4.64
N TRP A 96 -9.54 3.57 3.75
CA TRP A 96 -8.87 3.49 2.45
C TRP A 96 -9.74 2.76 1.43
N TRP A 97 -9.36 2.89 0.16
CA TRP A 97 -10.01 2.19 -0.95
C TRP A 97 -9.08 1.14 -1.54
N ILE A 98 -9.64 -0.04 -1.84
CA ILE A 98 -9.07 -0.97 -2.80
C ILE A 98 -9.62 -0.59 -4.18
N MET A 99 -8.71 -0.40 -5.13
CA MET A 99 -9.00 -0.05 -6.51
C MET A 99 -8.44 -1.10 -7.48
N ARG A 100 -8.94 -1.08 -8.71
CA ARG A 100 -8.48 -1.92 -9.82
C ARG A 100 -8.03 -1.06 -10.97
N ASP A 101 -6.84 -1.31 -11.49
CA ASP A 101 -6.30 -0.59 -12.65
C ASP A 101 -6.92 -1.08 -13.98
N PRO A 102 -6.60 -0.46 -15.14
CA PRO A 102 -7.12 -0.88 -16.43
C PRO A 102 -6.74 -2.31 -16.86
N ALA A 103 -5.66 -2.87 -16.31
CA ALA A 103 -5.19 -4.23 -16.60
C ALA A 103 -5.79 -5.28 -15.65
N GLY A 104 -6.48 -4.85 -14.59
CA GLY A 104 -7.12 -5.71 -13.60
C GLY A 104 -6.31 -5.93 -12.32
N LEU A 105 -5.16 -5.26 -12.16
CA LEU A 105 -4.35 -5.35 -10.93
C LEU A 105 -5.02 -4.58 -9.79
N LEU A 106 -4.97 -5.15 -8.59
CA LEU A 106 -5.48 -4.51 -7.38
C LEU A 106 -4.39 -3.68 -6.70
N PHE A 107 -4.78 -2.52 -6.19
CA PHE A 107 -3.92 -1.63 -5.41
C PHE A 107 -4.75 -0.83 -4.41
N CYS A 108 -4.12 -0.25 -3.40
CA CYS A 108 -4.78 0.52 -2.35
C CYS A 108 -4.51 2.03 -2.48
N VAL A 109 -5.48 2.85 -2.08
CA VAL A 109 -5.35 4.30 -1.90
C VAL A 109 -5.65 4.63 -0.45
N ILE A 110 -4.60 4.96 0.30
CA ILE A 110 -4.58 5.07 1.75
C ILE A 110 -4.39 6.54 2.15
N GLY A 111 -5.16 6.98 3.16
CA GLY A 111 -5.00 8.30 3.74
C GLY A 111 -3.69 8.43 4.52
N GLU A 112 -2.98 9.52 4.30
CA GLU A 112 -1.77 9.88 5.03
C GLU A 112 -2.08 10.95 6.09
N GLN A 113 -1.30 10.98 7.16
CA GLN A 113 -1.44 12.01 8.19
C GLN A 113 -1.19 13.42 7.60
N PRO A 114 -1.95 14.44 8.04
CA PRO A 114 -1.73 15.82 7.59
C PRO A 114 -0.28 16.27 7.79
N GLY A 115 0.29 16.92 6.76
CA GLY A 115 1.64 17.47 6.80
C GLY A 115 2.78 16.47 6.57
N ARG A 116 2.47 15.21 6.24
CA ARG A 116 3.48 14.21 5.86
C ARG A 116 3.87 14.27 4.39
N LEU A 117 3.01 14.82 3.53
CA LEU A 117 3.23 14.93 2.11
C LEU A 117 3.49 16.40 1.73
N ASP A 118 4.50 16.61 0.90
CA ASP A 118 4.91 17.91 0.39
C ASP A 118 5.66 17.77 -0.95
N ASP A 119 6.06 18.91 -1.52
CA ASP A 119 6.80 18.98 -2.79
C ASP A 119 8.13 18.20 -2.80
N SER A 120 8.69 17.85 -1.63
CA SER A 120 9.95 17.11 -1.55
C SER A 120 9.78 15.60 -1.64
N ASN A 121 8.57 15.09 -1.39
CA ASN A 121 8.34 13.65 -1.23
C ASN A 121 7.09 13.10 -1.94
N ALA A 122 6.25 13.94 -2.53
CA ALA A 122 5.02 13.56 -3.20
C ALA A 122 4.74 14.42 -4.44
N THR A 123 3.78 13.98 -5.25
CA THR A 123 3.31 14.74 -6.42
C THR A 123 2.09 15.57 -6.03
N LEU A 124 2.13 16.88 -6.29
CA LEU A 124 0.96 17.75 -6.22
C LEU A 124 0.09 17.59 -7.47
N TRP A 125 -1.20 17.35 -7.26
CA TRP A 125 -2.24 17.31 -8.31
C TRP A 125 -3.21 18.46 -8.09
N GLU A 126 -3.73 19.06 -9.16
CA GLU A 126 -4.69 20.20 -9.14
C GLU A 126 -6.13 19.77 -9.52
#